data_AF-A0A2S9AUG1-F1
#
_entry.id   AF-A0A2S9AUG1-F1
#
_cell.length_a   1.000
_cell.length_b   1.000
_cell.length_c   1.000
_cell.angle_alpha   90.00
_cell.angle_beta   90.00
_cell.angle_gamma   90.00
#
_symmetry.space_group_name_H-M   'P 1'
#
loop_
_entity.id
_entity.type
_entity.pdbx_description
1 polymer ?
#
loop_
_entity_poly.entity_id
_entity_poly.type
_entity_poly.pdbx_seq_one_letter_code
_entity_poly.pdbx_strand_id
1 'polypeptide(L)'
;MALSAGGTWCVQDWRYGKQLLQIELDQAIALKNAGDVARQEEQRRQAAVNKEASDAREQNKAAAVDAGAADVAGERLHVEAGKLAATACVDPGAAQRGASATRAAMVLSELFQRADKRAGELAAAYDRARIAGLACERSYQSLGN
;
A
#
# COMPACT_ATOMS: atom_id res chain seq x y z
N MET A 1 7.49 -77.13 -34.75
CA MET A 1 8.14 -75.87 -34.31
C MET A 1 7.07 -74.82 -33.97
N ALA A 2 6.38 -74.93 -32.83
CA ALA A 2 5.28 -74.01 -32.49
C ALA A 2 5.16 -73.62 -30.99
N LEU A 3 5.99 -74.19 -30.11
CA LEU A 3 5.86 -73.98 -28.65
C LEU A 3 6.74 -72.85 -28.09
N SER A 4 7.63 -72.26 -28.88
CA SER A 4 8.47 -71.13 -28.44
C SER A 4 7.74 -69.78 -28.45
N ALA A 5 6.58 -69.69 -29.12
CA ALA A 5 5.84 -68.45 -29.24
C ALA A 5 5.21 -68.01 -27.90
N GLY A 6 4.55 -68.90 -27.15
CA GLY A 6 3.84 -68.50 -25.92
C GLY A 6 4.76 -67.93 -24.82
N GLY A 7 5.92 -68.54 -24.60
CA GLY A 7 6.87 -68.10 -23.57
C GLY A 7 7.55 -66.76 -23.88
N THR A 8 7.75 -66.44 -25.16
CA THR A 8 8.35 -65.16 -25.56
C THR A 8 7.38 -63.98 -25.39
N TRP A 9 6.08 -64.19 -25.65
CA TRP A 9 5.03 -63.19 -25.41
C TRP A 9 4.91 -62.79 -23.92
N CYS A 10 4.87 -63.75 -23.00
CA CYS A 10 4.77 -63.44 -21.56
C CYS A 10 5.99 -62.66 -21.02
N VAL A 11 7.21 -62.97 -21.50
CA VAL A 11 8.42 -62.24 -21.11
C VAL A 11 8.42 -60.82 -21.68
N GLN A 12 7.96 -60.65 -22.92
CA GLN A 12 7.81 -59.33 -23.52
C GLN A 12 6.79 -58.48 -22.76
N ASP A 13 5.63 -59.03 -22.43
CA ASP A 13 4.56 -58.36 -21.68
C ASP A 13 5.02 -57.88 -20.30
N TRP A 14 5.72 -58.73 -19.53
CA TRP A 14 6.27 -58.33 -18.22
C TRP A 14 7.30 -57.19 -18.34
N ARG A 15 8.15 -57.23 -19.38
CA ARG A 15 9.13 -56.18 -19.65
C ARG A 15 8.46 -54.85 -20.02
N TYR A 16 7.43 -54.89 -20.87
CA TYR A 16 6.66 -53.70 -21.23
C TYR A 16 5.86 -53.15 -20.04
N GLY A 17 5.25 -54.01 -19.23
CA GLY A 17 4.56 -53.62 -18.01
C GLY A 17 5.48 -52.89 -17.02
N LYS A 18 6.71 -53.38 -16.82
CA LYS A 18 7.71 -52.66 -16.03
C LYS A 18 8.07 -51.30 -16.61
N GLN A 19 8.25 -51.21 -17.93
CA GLN A 19 8.57 -49.95 -18.60
C GLN A 19 7.43 -48.94 -18.48
N LEU A 20 6.18 -49.37 -18.62
CA LEU A 20 5.00 -48.51 -18.46
C LEU A 20 4.91 -47.95 -17.04
N LEU A 21 5.10 -48.79 -16.03
CA LEU A 21 5.12 -48.34 -14.62
C LEU A 21 6.24 -47.34 -14.34
N GLN A 22 7.43 -47.54 -14.91
CA GLN A 22 8.53 -46.59 -14.79
C GLN A 22 8.16 -45.25 -15.43
N ILE A 23 7.60 -45.26 -16.63
CA ILE A 23 7.15 -44.06 -17.34
C ILE A 23 6.06 -43.32 -16.55
N GLU A 24 5.09 -44.04 -15.97
CA GLU A 24 4.03 -43.44 -15.13
C GLU A 24 4.60 -42.82 -13.86
N LEU A 25 5.54 -43.49 -13.19
CA LEU A 25 6.21 -42.96 -12.01
C LEU A 25 7.03 -41.71 -12.36
N ASP A 26 7.82 -41.76 -13.44
CA ASP A 26 8.63 -40.64 -13.91
C ASP A 26 7.74 -39.45 -14.29
N GLN A 27 6.60 -39.69 -14.93
CA GLN A 27 5.60 -38.66 -15.22
C GLN A 27 4.97 -38.09 -13.94
N ALA A 28 4.58 -38.94 -12.99
CA ALA A 28 4.01 -38.49 -11.72
C ALA A 28 5.00 -37.63 -10.91
N ILE A 29 6.27 -38.03 -10.88
CA ILE A 29 7.35 -37.27 -10.26
C ILE A 29 7.58 -35.95 -11.01
N ALA A 30 7.62 -35.98 -12.34
CA ALA A 30 7.79 -34.78 -13.16
C ALA A 30 6.65 -33.77 -12.95
N LEU A 31 5.40 -34.23 -12.94
CA LEU A 31 4.22 -33.40 -12.66
C LEU A 31 4.26 -32.81 -11.25
N LYS A 32 4.60 -33.63 -10.25
CA LYS A 32 4.75 -33.15 -8.87
C LYS A 32 5.83 -32.08 -8.77
N ASN A 33 7.01 -32.34 -9.32
CA ASN A 33 8.14 -31.40 -9.27
C ASN A 33 7.80 -30.09 -10.01
N ALA A 34 7.15 -30.16 -11.16
CA ALA A 34 6.68 -28.99 -11.88
C ALA A 34 5.66 -28.17 -11.05
N GLY A 35 4.73 -28.86 -10.37
CA GLY A 35 3.77 -28.22 -9.46
C GLY A 35 4.44 -27.58 -8.24
N ASP A 36 5.45 -28.22 -7.66
CA ASP A 36 6.21 -27.70 -6.52
C ASP A 36 7.02 -26.45 -6.90
N VAL A 37 7.67 -26.46 -8.07
CA VAL A 37 8.38 -25.29 -8.61
C VAL A 37 7.42 -24.13 -8.87
N ALA A 38 6.26 -24.39 -9.48
CA ALA A 38 5.25 -23.36 -9.72
C ALA A 38 4.73 -22.74 -8.41
N ARG A 39 4.45 -23.56 -7.39
CA ARG A 39 4.00 -23.06 -6.08
C ARG A 39 5.10 -22.29 -5.35
N GLN A 40 6.36 -22.69 -5.48
CA GLN A 40 7.47 -21.96 -4.87
C GLN A 40 7.60 -20.56 -5.48
N GLU A 41 7.48 -20.43 -6.79
CA GLU A 41 7.52 -19.13 -7.47
C GLU A 41 6.31 -18.26 -7.12
N GLU A 42 5.12 -18.85 -7.03
CA GLU A 42 3.91 -18.14 -6.57
C GLU A 42 4.09 -17.61 -5.14
N GLN A 43 4.58 -18.44 -4.21
CA GLN A 43 4.84 -18.04 -2.83
C GLN A 43 5.90 -16.94 -2.75
N ARG A 44 6.96 -17.02 -3.55
CA ARG A 44 8.00 -15.98 -3.64
C ARG A 44 7.39 -14.64 -4.07
N ARG A 45 6.61 -14.63 -5.15
CA ARG A 45 5.93 -13.42 -5.65
C ARG A 45 4.94 -12.85 -4.66
N GLN A 46 4.14 -13.71 -4.03
CA GLN A 46 3.16 -13.28 -3.03
C GLN A 46 3.86 -12.69 -1.79
N ALA A 47 4.95 -13.28 -1.33
CA ALA A 47 5.73 -12.75 -0.22
C ALA A 47 6.32 -11.38 -0.54
N ALA A 48 6.85 -11.19 -1.76
CA ALA A 48 7.38 -9.91 -2.21
C ALA A 48 6.31 -8.81 -2.23
N VAL A 49 5.14 -9.08 -2.82
CA VAL A 49 4.01 -8.12 -2.86
C VAL A 49 3.45 -7.85 -1.47
N ASN A 50 3.33 -8.88 -0.61
CA ASN A 50 2.84 -8.71 0.76
C ASN A 50 3.76 -7.80 1.59
N LYS A 51 5.07 -7.89 1.37
CA LYS A 51 6.05 -7.01 2.02
C LYS A 51 5.82 -5.55 1.63
N GLU A 52 5.75 -5.26 0.33
CA GLU A 52 5.51 -3.89 -0.16
C GLU A 52 4.15 -3.34 0.32
N ALA A 53 3.11 -4.19 0.35
CA ALA A 53 1.82 -3.83 0.93
C ALA A 53 1.89 -3.53 2.44
N SER A 54 2.71 -4.25 3.19
CA SER A 54 2.94 -3.98 4.62
C SER A 54 3.66 -2.65 4.82
N ASP A 55 4.71 -2.39 4.06
CA ASP A 55 5.48 -1.15 4.13
C ASP A 55 4.62 0.06 3.75
N ALA A 56 3.74 -0.08 2.76
CA ALA A 56 2.77 0.95 2.39
C ALA A 56 1.73 1.22 3.49
N ARG A 57 1.27 0.19 4.20
CA ARG A 57 0.36 0.36 5.36
C ARG A 57 1.04 1.12 6.48
N GLU A 58 2.31 0.84 6.74
CA GLU A 58 3.06 1.55 7.78
C GLU A 58 3.29 3.02 7.42
N GLN A 59 3.64 3.31 6.16
CA GLN A 59 3.73 4.68 5.66
C GLN A 59 2.40 5.43 5.78
N ASN A 60 1.27 4.77 5.48
CA ASN A 60 -0.06 5.39 5.64
C ASN A 60 -0.38 5.72 7.10
N LYS A 61 0.02 4.87 8.05
CA LYS A 61 -0.16 5.16 9.48
C LYS A 61 0.67 6.37 9.90
N ALA A 62 1.94 6.42 9.49
CA ALA A 62 2.81 7.57 9.78
C ALA A 62 2.22 8.86 9.20
N ALA A 63 1.83 8.86 7.92
CA ALA A 63 1.20 10.01 7.29
C ALA A 63 -0.12 10.44 7.98
N ALA A 64 -0.92 9.49 8.49
CA ALA A 64 -2.12 9.80 9.25
C ALA A 64 -1.82 10.44 10.61
N VAL A 65 -0.76 9.99 11.30
CA VAL A 65 -0.30 10.62 12.55
C VAL A 65 0.22 12.03 12.28
N ASP A 66 1.02 12.21 11.24
CA ASP A 66 1.58 13.51 10.86
C ASP A 66 0.48 14.52 10.47
N ALA A 67 -0.51 14.07 9.69
CA ALA A 67 -1.68 14.89 9.37
C ALA A 67 -2.46 15.30 10.62
N GLY A 68 -2.69 14.37 11.56
CA GLY A 68 -3.34 14.68 12.83
C GLY A 68 -2.53 15.65 13.70
N ALA A 69 -1.21 15.54 13.71
CA ALA A 69 -0.34 16.47 14.42
C ALA A 69 -0.39 17.88 13.79
N ALA A 70 -0.43 17.98 12.46
CA ALA A 70 -0.59 19.23 11.73
C ALA A 70 -1.94 19.89 12.04
N ASP A 71 -3.05 19.13 12.03
CA ASP A 71 -4.38 19.62 12.38
C ASP A 71 -4.43 20.20 13.81
N VAL A 72 -3.84 19.50 14.78
CA VAL A 72 -3.76 19.98 16.17
C VAL A 72 -2.90 21.25 16.29
N ALA A 73 -1.80 21.34 15.54
CA ALA A 73 -0.97 22.53 15.52
C ALA A 73 -1.69 23.73 14.89
N GLY A 74 -2.41 23.52 13.78
CA GLY A 74 -3.24 24.52 13.13
C GLY A 74 -4.34 25.05 14.05
N GLU A 75 -5.09 24.16 14.70
CA GLU A 75 -6.14 24.57 15.65
C GLU A 75 -5.58 25.39 16.82
N ARG A 76 -4.44 24.97 17.39
CA ARG A 76 -3.77 25.74 18.44
C ARG A 76 -3.35 27.13 17.96
N LEU A 77 -2.81 27.23 16.74
CA LEU A 77 -2.44 28.52 16.14
C LEU A 77 -3.66 29.43 16.01
N HIS A 78 -4.80 28.90 15.53
CA HIS A 78 -6.04 29.67 15.39
C HIS A 78 -6.58 30.16 16.73
N VAL A 79 -6.57 29.30 17.76
CA VAL A 79 -6.98 29.67 19.12
C VAL A 79 -6.10 30.80 19.67
N GLU A 80 -4.78 30.70 19.57
CA GLU A 80 -3.87 31.74 20.06
C GLU A 80 -3.97 33.04 19.25
N ALA A 81 -4.14 32.96 17.92
CA ALA A 81 -4.40 34.12 17.07
C ALA A 81 -5.71 34.83 17.46
N GLY A 82 -6.77 34.07 17.76
CA GLY A 82 -8.04 34.62 18.24
C GLY A 82 -7.90 35.33 19.58
N LYS A 83 -7.17 34.75 20.54
CA LYS A 83 -6.87 35.41 21.83
C LYS A 83 -6.09 36.71 21.65
N LEU A 84 -5.08 36.71 20.78
CA LEU A 84 -4.26 37.89 20.48
C LEU A 84 -5.09 39.00 19.82
N ALA A 85 -5.98 38.64 18.88
CA ALA A 85 -6.88 39.61 18.25
C ALA A 85 -7.83 40.26 19.27
N ALA A 86 -8.29 39.52 20.28
CA ALA A 86 -9.17 40.03 21.33
C ALA A 86 -8.47 40.98 22.30
N THR A 87 -7.16 40.81 22.57
CA THR A 87 -6.42 41.66 23.53
C THR A 87 -5.86 42.95 22.92
N ALA A 88 -5.84 43.10 21.59
CA ALA A 88 -5.26 44.25 20.90
C ALA A 88 -6.11 45.56 20.94
N CYS A 89 -7.31 45.57 21.53
CA CYS A 89 -8.20 46.73 21.56
C CYS A 89 -8.13 47.51 22.89
N VAL A 90 -7.25 48.52 23.02
CA VAL A 90 -7.20 49.39 24.23
C VAL A 90 -7.18 50.91 23.93
N ASP A 91 -7.18 51.39 22.68
CA ASP A 91 -7.19 52.86 22.40
C ASP A 91 -8.56 53.38 21.87
N PRO A 92 -9.28 54.21 22.65
CA PRO A 92 -10.58 54.78 22.26
C PRO A 92 -10.50 55.77 21.07
N GLY A 93 -9.37 56.45 20.84
CA GLY A 93 -9.20 57.42 19.75
C GLY A 93 -9.06 56.76 18.36
N ALA A 94 -8.65 55.49 18.35
CA ALA A 94 -8.56 54.67 17.15
C ALA A 94 -9.88 53.96 16.79
N ALA A 95 -10.89 53.98 17.66
CA ALA A 95 -12.06 53.08 17.61
C ALA A 95 -12.91 53.18 16.32
N GLN A 96 -13.11 54.37 15.74
CA GLN A 96 -13.94 54.53 14.54
C GLN A 96 -13.25 54.04 13.26
N ARG A 97 -11.93 54.27 13.12
CA ARG A 97 -11.12 53.71 12.01
C ARG A 97 -10.80 52.23 12.26
N GLY A 98 -10.55 51.86 13.51
CA GLY A 98 -10.28 50.50 13.97
C GLY A 98 -11.44 49.53 13.74
N ALA A 99 -12.70 49.95 13.89
CA ALA A 99 -13.85 49.06 13.70
C ALA A 99 -13.97 48.44 12.29
N SER A 100 -13.47 49.13 11.26
CA SER A 100 -13.39 48.58 9.89
C SER A 100 -12.21 47.61 9.74
N ALA A 101 -11.06 47.94 10.32
CA ALA A 101 -9.87 47.10 10.34
C ALA A 101 -10.07 45.81 11.16
N THR A 102 -10.75 45.87 12.31
CA THR A 102 -11.10 44.70 13.13
C THR A 102 -12.03 43.76 12.37
N ARG A 103 -13.04 44.29 11.65
CA ARG A 103 -13.91 43.48 10.78
C ARG A 103 -13.13 42.80 9.66
N ALA A 104 -12.21 43.52 9.01
CA ALA A 104 -11.35 42.94 7.98
C ALA A 104 -10.43 41.85 8.55
N ALA A 105 -9.85 42.05 9.74
CA ALA A 105 -9.01 41.08 10.41
C ALA A 105 -9.76 39.79 10.80
N MET A 106 -11.00 39.92 11.28
CA MET A 106 -11.86 38.76 11.57
C MET A 106 -12.15 37.94 10.30
N VAL A 107 -12.50 38.61 9.19
CA VAL A 107 -12.75 37.94 7.90
C VAL A 107 -11.48 37.25 7.38
N LEU A 108 -10.32 37.90 7.47
CA LEU A 108 -9.04 37.30 7.08
C LEU A 108 -8.68 36.09 7.95
N SER A 109 -8.94 36.14 9.25
CA SER A 109 -8.73 35.01 10.16
C SER A 109 -9.59 33.81 9.78
N GLU A 110 -10.87 34.03 9.49
CA GLU A 110 -11.79 32.97 9.04
C GLU A 110 -11.40 32.40 7.66
N LEU A 111 -10.99 33.25 6.72
CA LEU A 111 -10.48 32.82 5.42
C LEU A 111 -9.20 31.99 5.57
N PHE A 112 -8.28 32.42 6.42
CA PHE A 112 -7.04 31.69 6.69
C PHE A 112 -7.33 30.32 7.32
N GLN A 113 -8.25 30.24 8.28
CA GLN A 113 -8.67 28.96 8.87
C GLN A 113 -9.27 27.99 7.85
N ARG A 114 -10.12 28.48 6.95
CA ARG A 114 -10.67 27.62 5.87
C ARG A 114 -9.60 27.19 4.89
N ALA A 115 -8.68 28.09 4.53
CA ALA A 115 -7.60 27.79 3.61
C ALA A 115 -6.62 26.75 4.18
N ASP A 116 -6.23 26.92 5.45
CA ASP A 116 -5.34 26.00 6.15
C ASP A 116 -5.95 24.60 6.27
N LYS A 117 -7.21 24.52 6.73
CA LYS A 117 -7.95 23.26 6.78
C LYS A 117 -8.00 22.57 5.40
N ARG A 118 -8.27 23.33 4.34
CA ARG A 118 -8.32 22.78 2.99
C ARG A 118 -6.96 22.31 2.50
N ALA A 119 -5.90 23.03 2.85
CA ALA A 119 -4.53 22.62 2.54
C ALA A 119 -4.17 21.30 3.25
N GLY A 120 -4.56 21.14 4.51
CA GLY A 120 -4.39 19.89 5.27
C GLY A 120 -5.14 18.70 4.65
N GLU A 121 -6.40 18.88 4.27
CA GLU A 121 -7.19 17.85 3.57
C GLU A 121 -6.54 17.41 2.25
N LEU A 122 -6.02 18.37 1.49
CA LEU A 122 -5.33 18.10 0.23
C LEU A 122 -3.99 17.39 0.47
N ALA A 123 -3.20 17.83 1.46
CA ALA A 123 -1.94 17.19 1.82
C ALA A 123 -2.16 15.71 2.18
N ALA A 124 -3.13 15.42 3.05
CA ALA A 124 -3.48 14.05 3.43
C ALA A 124 -3.93 13.19 2.24
N ALA A 125 -4.65 13.78 1.27
CA ALA A 125 -5.04 13.07 0.04
C ALA A 125 -3.83 12.76 -0.85
N TYR A 126 -2.93 13.73 -1.02
CA TYR A 126 -1.71 13.57 -1.82
C TYR A 126 -0.73 12.57 -1.19
N ASP A 127 -0.58 12.56 0.13
CA ASP A 127 0.28 11.58 0.81
C ASP A 127 -0.22 10.15 0.57
N ARG A 128 -1.54 9.92 0.70
CA ARG A 128 -2.15 8.61 0.39
C ARG A 128 -1.94 8.23 -1.07
N ALA A 129 -2.16 9.16 -2.00
CA ALA A 129 -1.98 8.91 -3.43
C ALA A 129 -0.53 8.57 -3.76
N ARG A 130 0.42 9.30 -3.17
CA ARG A 130 1.86 9.07 -3.33
C ARG A 130 2.27 7.72 -2.77
N ILE A 131 1.83 7.36 -1.57
CA ILE A 131 2.14 6.07 -0.95
C ILE A 131 1.57 4.93 -1.80
N ALA A 132 0.33 5.06 -2.31
CA ALA A 132 -0.27 4.06 -3.19
C ALA A 132 0.51 3.91 -4.52
N GLY A 133 0.93 5.03 -5.13
CA GLY A 133 1.76 5.01 -6.34
C GLY A 133 3.10 4.31 -6.11
N LEU A 134 3.82 4.69 -5.06
CA LEU A 134 5.09 4.06 -4.70
C LEU A 134 4.93 2.57 -4.37
N ALA A 135 3.85 2.18 -3.70
CA ALA A 135 3.57 0.78 -3.41
C ALA A 135 3.34 -0.02 -4.69
N CYS A 136 2.64 0.55 -5.68
CA CYS A 136 2.42 -0.07 -6.99
C CYS A 136 3.76 -0.27 -7.73
N GLU A 137 4.56 0.78 -7.83
CA GLU A 137 5.86 0.74 -8.50
C GLU A 137 6.80 -0.28 -7.86
N ARG A 138 6.91 -0.28 -6.53
CA ARG A 138 7.75 -1.23 -5.80
C ARG A 138 7.25 -2.66 -5.88
N SER A 139 5.93 -2.87 -5.86
CA SER A 139 5.34 -4.20 -6.05
C SER A 139 5.67 -4.75 -7.45
N TYR A 140 5.63 -3.89 -8.47
CA TYR A 140 6.02 -4.31 -9.82
C TYR A 140 7.52 -4.64 -9.89
N GLN A 141 8.38 -3.79 -9.32
CA GLN A 141 9.82 -4.01 -9.30
C GLN A 141 10.20 -5.28 -8.51
N SER A 142 9.48 -5.60 -7.44
CA SER A 142 9.77 -6.77 -6.59
C SER A 142 9.46 -8.10 -7.27
N LEU A 143 8.64 -8.11 -8.33
CA LEU A 143 8.37 -9.30 -9.14
C LEU A 143 9.47 -9.59 -10.18
N GLY A 144 10.23 -8.57 -10.58
CA GLY A 144 11.28 -8.66 -11.60
C GLY A 144 12.67 -9.05 -11.06
N ASN A 145 12.87 -8.98 -9.75
CA ASN A 145 14.08 -9.44 -9.06
C ASN A 145 14.00 -10.93 -8.67
#